data_AF-A0AAE1ZB47-F1
#
_entry.id   AF-A0AAE1ZB47-F1
#
_cell.length_a   1.000
_cell.length_b   1.000
_cell.length_c   1.000
_cell.angle_alpha   90.00
_cell.angle_beta   90.00
_cell.angle_gamma   90.00
#
_symmetry.space_group_name_H-M   'P 1'
#
loop_
_entity.id
_entity.type
_entity.pdbx_description
1 polymer ?
#
loop_
_entity_poly.entity_id
_entity_poly.type
_entity_poly.pdbx_seq_one_letter_code
_entity_poly.pdbx_strand_id
1 'polypeptide(L)'
;MPRYSITDEVMGLRIPSFKTRLMMKSSPDVDCVSSDSVVCLSKATEMFVSELVSSAIRGSRSELTYKDLARLQCQLDRYNFLADVIPRKITGREWIEKYKAEFDESCL
;
A
#
# COMPACT_ATOMS: atom_id res chain seq x y z
N MET A 1 -4.28 4.49 28.57
CA MET A 1 -4.78 5.73 27.94
C MET A 1 -4.16 5.85 26.56
N PRO A 2 -4.93 5.89 25.46
CA PRO A 2 -4.35 6.22 24.16
C PRO A 2 -3.87 7.67 24.25
N ARG A 3 -2.56 7.89 24.19
CA ARG A 3 -1.99 9.24 24.10
C ARG A 3 -2.31 9.76 22.70
N TYR A 4 -3.47 10.37 22.54
CA TYR A 4 -3.71 11.22 21.39
C TYR A 4 -2.77 12.41 21.54
N SER A 5 -1.89 12.60 20.57
CA SER A 5 -0.90 13.66 20.61
C SER A 5 -1.64 14.97 20.37
N ILE A 6 -1.35 16.06 21.09
CA ILE A 6 -1.92 17.40 20.82
C ILE A 6 -1.79 17.74 19.32
N THR A 7 -0.69 17.29 18.70
CA THR A 7 -0.44 17.42 17.26
C THR A 7 -1.47 16.71 16.36
N ASP A 8 -2.03 15.58 16.79
CA ASP A 8 -3.02 14.83 16.01
C ASP A 8 -4.33 15.61 15.89
N GLU A 9 -4.74 16.27 16.98
CA GLU A 9 -5.94 17.10 17.05
C GLU A 9 -5.76 18.42 16.30
N VAL A 10 -4.64 19.12 16.53
CA VAL A 10 -4.33 20.39 15.87
C VAL A 10 -4.22 20.23 14.34
N MET A 11 -3.63 19.13 13.88
CA MET A 11 -3.41 18.87 12.45
C MET A 11 -4.54 18.04 11.81
N GLY A 12 -5.57 17.68 12.58
CA GLY A 12 -6.70 16.86 12.13
C GLY A 12 -6.25 15.58 11.41
N LEU A 13 -5.33 14.81 12.02
CA LEU A 13 -4.80 13.58 11.43
C LEU A 13 -5.79 12.43 11.62
N ARG A 14 -6.11 11.73 10.53
CA ARG A 14 -6.92 10.48 10.56
C ARG A 14 -6.05 9.29 10.94
N ILE A 15 -4.77 9.32 10.60
CA ILE A 15 -3.78 8.33 11.01
C ILE A 15 -3.04 8.86 12.23
N PRO A 16 -3.08 8.18 13.40
CA PRO A 16 -2.39 8.65 14.60
C PRO A 16 -0.87 8.81 14.38
N SER A 17 -0.31 9.98 14.71
CA SER A 17 1.10 10.30 14.44
C SER A 17 2.08 9.30 15.05
N PHE A 18 1.80 8.73 16.22
CA PHE A 18 2.65 7.68 16.81
C PHE A 18 2.74 6.43 15.93
N LYS A 19 1.64 6.03 15.25
CA LYS A 19 1.66 4.89 14.33
C LYS A 19 2.50 5.21 13.09
N THR A 20 2.34 6.41 12.52
CA THR A 20 3.17 6.85 11.39
C THR A 20 4.65 6.86 11.78
N ARG A 21 4.98 7.41 12.96
CA ARG A 21 6.34 7.42 13.50
C ARG A 21 6.90 6.00 13.68
N LEU A 22 6.10 5.07 14.19
CA LEU A 22 6.49 3.68 14.35
C LEU A 22 6.80 3.03 12.99
N MET A 23 5.97 3.28 11.97
CA MET A 23 6.22 2.78 10.61
C MET A 23 7.51 3.38 10.03
N MET A 24 7.74 4.67 10.18
CA MET A 24 8.98 5.32 9.72
C MET A 24 10.23 4.71 10.38
N LYS A 25 10.16 4.39 11.68
CA LYS A 25 11.27 3.76 12.42
C LYS A 25 11.44 2.26 12.15
N SER A 26 10.50 1.63 11.45
CA SER A 26 10.66 0.22 11.04
C SER A 26 11.63 0.06 9.86
N SER A 27 11.93 1.16 9.17
CA SER A 27 12.95 1.19 8.12
C SER A 27 14.35 1.15 8.73
N PRO A 28 15.24 0.25 8.25
CA PRO A 28 16.56 0.04 8.85
C PRO A 28 17.48 1.26 8.76
N ASP A 29 17.27 2.14 7.77
CA ASP A 29 18.12 3.31 7.51
C ASP A 29 17.60 4.61 8.15
N VAL A 30 16.65 4.53 9.08
CA VAL A 30 16.00 5.71 9.69
C VAL A 30 16.35 5.84 11.17
N ASP A 31 17.37 6.65 11.47
CA ASP A 31 17.83 6.89 12.85
C ASP A 31 16.90 7.84 13.63
N CYS A 32 16.54 8.97 13.01
CA CYS A 32 15.75 10.02 13.64
C CYS A 32 14.57 10.46 12.76
N VAL A 33 13.47 10.83 13.40
CA VAL A 33 12.22 11.22 12.73
C VAL A 33 11.71 12.50 13.38
N SER A 34 11.61 13.58 12.61
CA SER A 34 11.07 14.87 13.10
C SER A 34 9.56 14.81 13.34
N SER A 35 8.97 15.78 14.05
CA SER A 35 7.51 15.92 14.16
C SER A 35 6.87 16.21 12.80
N ASP A 36 7.49 17.09 12.03
CA ASP A 36 6.91 17.63 10.80
C ASP A 36 6.89 16.57 9.71
N SER A 37 7.94 15.75 9.63
CA SER A 37 7.98 14.58 8.74
C SER A 37 6.86 13.59 9.04
N VAL A 38 6.51 13.39 10.32
CA VAL A 38 5.41 12.51 10.72
C VAL A 38 4.07 13.09 10.28
N VAL A 39 3.86 14.39 10.45
CA VAL A 39 2.63 15.07 10.01
C VAL A 39 2.50 15.00 8.48
N CYS A 40 3.56 15.35 7.76
CA CYS A 40 3.61 15.29 6.29
C CYS A 40 3.32 13.88 5.77
N LEU A 41 3.99 12.86 6.30
CA LEU A 41 3.77 11.48 5.87
C LEU A 41 2.36 10.98 6.23
N SER A 42 1.82 11.38 7.39
CA SER A 42 0.44 11.03 7.78
C SER A 42 -0.56 11.61 6.77
N LYS A 43 -0.43 12.88 6.40
CA LYS A 43 -1.27 13.52 5.38
C LYS A 43 -1.07 12.94 3.98
N ALA A 44 0.17 12.69 3.59
CA ALA A 44 0.46 12.03 2.31
C ALA A 44 -0.17 10.63 2.24
N THR A 45 -0.17 9.87 3.33
CA THR A 45 -0.79 8.54 3.40
C THR A 45 -2.32 8.63 3.32
N GLU A 46 -2.93 9.61 3.99
CA GLU A 46 -4.38 9.88 3.85
C GLU A 46 -4.76 10.18 2.40
N MET A 47 -4.00 11.07 1.75
CA MET A 47 -4.21 11.42 0.34
C MET A 47 -3.99 10.22 -0.58
N PHE A 48 -2.94 9.44 -0.32
CA PHE A 48 -2.62 8.23 -1.07
C PHE A 48 -3.78 7.23 -1.02
N VAL A 49 -4.39 6.97 0.15
CA VAL A 49 -5.51 6.03 0.25
C VAL A 49 -6.73 6.54 -0.52
N SER A 50 -7.08 7.81 -0.40
CA SER A 50 -8.19 8.40 -1.17
C SER A 50 -7.95 8.33 -2.68
N GLU A 51 -6.74 8.61 -3.10
CA GLU A 51 -6.32 8.58 -4.50
C GLU A 51 -6.32 7.14 -5.04
N LEU A 52 -5.78 6.18 -4.28
CA LEU A 52 -5.75 4.76 -4.62
C LEU A 52 -7.17 4.22 -4.85
N VAL A 53 -8.10 4.52 -3.95
CA VAL A 53 -9.50 4.09 -4.06
C VAL A 53 -10.17 4.72 -5.29
N SER A 54 -9.98 6.02 -5.49
CA SER A 54 -10.57 6.76 -6.63
C SER A 54 -10.02 6.29 -7.97
N SER A 55 -8.74 5.94 -8.03
CA SER A 55 -8.07 5.42 -9.24
C SER A 55 -8.43 3.96 -9.51
N ALA A 56 -8.69 3.15 -8.49
CA ALA A 56 -9.03 1.74 -8.64
C ALA A 56 -10.47 1.53 -9.15
N ILE A 57 -11.42 2.31 -8.62
CA ILE A 57 -12.83 2.24 -9.01
C ILE A 57 -12.99 2.86 -10.40
N ARG A 58 -13.47 2.07 -11.37
CA ARG A 58 -13.82 2.56 -12.70
C ARG A 58 -15.32 2.79 -12.83
N GLY A 59 -15.69 3.91 -13.43
CA GLY A 59 -17.09 4.27 -13.71
C GLY A 59 -17.87 4.63 -12.44
N SER A 60 -19.19 4.50 -12.48
CA SER A 60 -20.11 4.88 -11.40
C SER A 60 -20.30 3.79 -10.33
N ARG A 61 -19.36 2.86 -10.19
CA ARG A 61 -19.46 1.77 -9.20
C ARG A 61 -19.17 2.31 -7.81
N SER A 62 -19.96 1.93 -6.82
CA SER A 62 -19.76 2.31 -5.41
C SER A 62 -18.88 1.34 -4.62
N GLU A 63 -18.58 0.16 -5.19
CA GLU A 63 -17.86 -0.90 -4.50
C GLU A 63 -16.46 -1.12 -5.09
N LEU A 64 -15.47 -1.16 -4.18
CA LEU A 64 -14.09 -1.50 -4.49
C LEU A 64 -13.88 -3.02 -4.38
N THR A 65 -13.30 -3.64 -5.39
CA THR A 65 -12.94 -5.06 -5.35
C THR A 65 -11.43 -5.25 -5.38
N TYR A 66 -10.94 -6.40 -4.88
CA TYR A 66 -9.53 -6.76 -4.97
C TYR A 66 -9.01 -6.76 -6.43
N LYS A 67 -9.85 -7.22 -7.38
CA LYS A 67 -9.50 -7.23 -8.81
C LYS A 67 -9.24 -5.82 -9.34
N ASP A 68 -9.95 -4.81 -8.83
CA ASP A 68 -9.73 -3.42 -9.22
C ASP A 68 -8.36 -2.91 -8.75
N LEU A 69 -7.97 -3.22 -7.51
CA LEU A 69 -6.65 -2.87 -6.96
C LEU A 69 -5.51 -3.60 -7.67
N ALA A 70 -5.61 -4.92 -7.84
CA ALA A 70 -4.60 -5.72 -8.51
C ALA A 70 -4.41 -5.30 -9.98
N ARG A 71 -5.51 -4.94 -10.67
CA ARG A 71 -5.43 -4.37 -12.02
C ARG A 71 -4.73 -3.02 -12.02
N LEU A 72 -5.10 -2.12 -11.11
CA LEU A 72 -4.51 -0.78 -11.02
C LEU A 72 -3.00 -0.86 -10.82
N GLN A 73 -2.55 -1.70 -9.88
CA GLN A 73 -1.14 -1.97 -9.61
C GLN A 73 -0.41 -2.48 -10.85
N CYS A 74 -1.00 -3.42 -11.60
CA CYS A 74 -0.41 -3.95 -12.83
C CYS A 74 -0.38 -2.95 -14.00
N GLN A 75 -1.24 -1.92 -14.01
CA GLN A 75 -1.39 -1.01 -15.14
C GLN A 75 -0.60 0.29 -15.01
N LEU A 76 -0.27 0.70 -13.80
CA LEU A 76 0.34 2.00 -13.53
C LEU A 76 1.59 1.83 -12.66
N ASP A 77 2.74 2.18 -13.21
CA ASP A 77 4.06 2.02 -12.57
C ASP A 77 4.16 2.66 -11.19
N ARG A 78 3.43 3.77 -10.97
CA ARG A 78 3.40 4.47 -9.67
C ARG A 78 2.89 3.60 -8.51
N TYR A 79 2.19 2.51 -8.80
CA TYR A 79 1.71 1.55 -7.80
C TYR A 79 2.51 0.25 -7.78
N ASN A 80 3.58 0.12 -8.56
CA ASN A 80 4.33 -1.13 -8.65
C ASN A 80 4.91 -1.57 -7.29
N PHE A 81 5.18 -0.62 -6.39
CA PHE A 81 5.60 -0.92 -5.00
C PHE A 81 4.56 -1.74 -4.20
N LEU A 82 3.32 -1.86 -4.69
CA LEU A 82 2.27 -2.69 -4.10
C LEU A 82 2.24 -4.11 -4.67
N ALA A 83 3.11 -4.48 -5.61
CA ALA A 83 3.07 -5.79 -6.29
C ALA A 83 3.06 -6.97 -5.31
N ASP A 84 3.90 -6.88 -4.28
CA ASP A 84 4.06 -7.94 -3.27
C ASP A 84 2.90 -7.97 -2.27
N VAL A 85 2.22 -6.84 -2.08
CA VAL A 85 1.10 -6.69 -1.13
C VAL A 85 -0.24 -7.01 -1.81
N ILE A 86 -0.39 -6.64 -3.08
CA ILE A 86 -1.61 -6.78 -3.89
C ILE A 86 -1.27 -7.50 -5.20
N PRO A 87 -0.85 -8.77 -5.15
CA PRO A 87 -0.49 -9.52 -6.34
C PRO A 87 -1.71 -9.79 -7.25
N ARG A 88 -1.47 -9.83 -8.56
CA ARG A 88 -2.48 -10.32 -9.49
C ARG A 88 -2.67 -11.82 -9.30
N LYS A 89 -3.89 -12.20 -8.91
CA LYS A 89 -4.28 -13.61 -8.81
C LYS A 89 -4.22 -14.26 -10.19
N ILE A 90 -3.55 -15.40 -10.27
CA ILE A 90 -3.57 -16.32 -11.40
C ILE A 90 -4.04 -17.69 -10.92
N THR A 91 -4.66 -18.46 -11.79
CA THR A 91 -5.06 -19.84 -11.57
C THR A 91 -3.82 -20.75 -11.58
N GLY A 92 -3.92 -21.92 -10.95
CA GLY A 92 -2.83 -22.90 -11.00
C GLY A 92 -2.46 -23.32 -12.43
N ARG A 93 -3.45 -23.37 -13.33
CA ARG A 93 -3.22 -23.63 -14.75
C ARG A 93 -2.40 -22.53 -15.41
N GLU A 94 -2.76 -21.26 -15.20
CA GLU A 94 -2.00 -20.11 -15.71
C GLU A 94 -0.59 -20.06 -15.12
N TRP A 95 -0.42 -20.45 -13.85
CA TRP A 95 0.90 -20.55 -13.23
C TRP A 95 1.74 -21.63 -13.91
N ILE A 96 1.22 -22.85 -14.08
CA ILE A 96 1.92 -23.94 -14.76
C ILE A 96 2.27 -23.53 -16.20
N GLU A 97 1.36 -22.89 -16.92
CA GLU A 97 1.63 -22.47 -18.30
C GLU A 97 2.71 -21.39 -18.37
N LYS A 98 2.70 -20.43 -17.45
CA LYS A 98 3.66 -19.33 -17.40
C LYS A 98 5.05 -19.76 -16.93
N TYR A 99 5.12 -20.69 -15.99
CA TYR A 99 6.35 -21.11 -15.31
C TYR A 99 6.73 -22.56 -15.61
N LYS A 100 6.20 -23.16 -16.69
CA LYS A 100 6.38 -24.58 -17.00
C LYS A 100 7.85 -25.00 -17.04
N ALA A 101 8.67 -24.21 -17.71
CA ALA A 101 10.10 -24.49 -17.87
C ALA A 101 10.84 -24.45 -16.53
N GLU A 102 10.56 -23.44 -15.70
CA GLU A 102 11.16 -23.29 -14.36
C GLU A 102 10.67 -24.40 -13.41
N PHE A 103 9.39 -24.79 -13.51
CA PHE A 103 8.82 -25.88 -12.72
C PHE A 103 9.43 -27.23 -13.11
N ASP A 104 9.49 -27.54 -14.40
CA ASP A 104 10.07 -28.80 -14.90
C ASP A 104 11.57 -28.89 -14.53
N GLU A 105 12.32 -27.78 -14.55
CA GLU A 105 13.71 -27.71 -14.10
C GLU A 105 13.87 -27.90 -12.58
N SER A 106 12.96 -27.37 -11.77
CA SER A 106 12.98 -27.55 -10.31
C SER A 106 12.63 -28.97 -9.83
N CYS A 107 12.03 -29.77 -10.70
CA CYS A 107 11.64 -31.16 -10.43
C CYS A 107 12.69 -32.19 -10.88
N LEU A 108 13.79 -31.75 -11.50
CA LEU A 108 14.96 -32.54 -11.89
C LEU A 108 16.08 -32.43 -10.84
#